data_AF-A0A3B8VVI3-F1
#
_entry.id   AF-A0A3B8VVI3-F1
#
_cell.length_a   1.000
_cell.length_b   1.000
_cell.length_c   1.000
_cell.angle_alpha   90.00
_cell.angle_beta   90.00
_cell.angle_gamma   90.00
#
_symmetry.space_group_name_H-M   'P 1'
#
loop_
_entity.id
_entity.type
_entity.pdbx_description
1 polymer ?
#
loop_
_entity_poly.entity_id
_entity_poly.type
_entity_poly.pdbx_seq_one_letter_code
_entity_poly.pdbx_strand_id
1 'polypeptide(L)'
;THLRFHGYRVIETNYSTRLGEIDIIASQDETLVFVEVRARQRGGMVGPVESLTRSKQQKMIATAQQYLQDCETTWTDWRMDLAAVELDRSGLVKRLRILENVMEE
;
A
#
# COMPACT_ATOMS: atom_id res chain seq x y z
N THR A 1 11.04 -7.86 2.28
CA THR A 1 12.32 -7.55 2.99
C THR A 1 12.41 -6.09 3.43
N HIS A 2 12.06 -5.08 2.61
CA HIS A 2 12.18 -3.66 3.00
C HIS A 2 11.14 -3.13 4.01
N LEU A 3 9.86 -3.49 3.87
CA LEU A 3 8.81 -3.07 4.83
C LEU A 3 9.06 -3.63 6.23
N ARG A 4 9.64 -4.84 6.33
CA ARG A 4 9.98 -5.46 7.63
C ARG A 4 10.98 -4.64 8.44
N PHE A 5 11.90 -3.93 7.78
CA PHE A 5 12.82 -3.01 8.45
C PHE A 5 12.14 -1.74 8.98
N HIS A 6 10.91 -1.46 8.55
CA HIS A 6 10.09 -0.34 9.00
C HIS A 6 8.98 -0.80 9.97
N GLY A 7 9.15 -1.95 10.63
CA GLY A 7 8.20 -2.46 11.62
C GLY A 7 6.97 -3.18 11.06
N TYR A 8 6.82 -3.28 9.74
CA TYR A 8 5.69 -3.97 9.13
C TYR A 8 5.87 -5.49 9.16
N ARG A 9 4.84 -6.19 9.62
CA ARG A 9 4.70 -7.64 9.45
C ARG A 9 3.79 -7.93 8.26
N VAL A 10 4.38 -8.39 7.16
CA VAL A 10 3.61 -8.79 5.97
C VAL A 10 2.71 -9.98 6.30
N ILE A 11 1.41 -9.83 6.01
CA ILE A 11 0.36 -10.85 6.15
C ILE A 11 0.11 -11.50 4.79
N GLU A 12 -0.14 -10.68 3.77
CA GLU A 12 -0.47 -11.14 2.41
C GLU A 12 0.10 -10.18 1.36
N THR A 13 0.26 -10.65 0.12
CA THR A 13 0.73 -9.84 -1.01
C THR A 13 -0.05 -10.19 -2.27
N ASN A 14 -0.27 -9.22 -3.14
CA ASN A 14 -1.03 -9.33 -4.38
C ASN A 14 -2.47 -9.84 -4.15
N TYR A 15 -3.14 -9.30 -3.12
CA TYR A 15 -4.54 -9.62 -2.86
C TYR A 15 -5.40 -8.97 -3.95
N SER A 16 -6.24 -9.77 -4.61
CA SER A 16 -7.04 -9.31 -5.75
C SER A 16 -8.48 -9.78 -5.64
N THR A 17 -9.40 -8.89 -5.96
CA THR A 17 -10.83 -9.14 -5.96
C THR A 17 -11.46 -8.55 -7.21
N ARG A 18 -12.76 -8.79 -7.41
CA ARG A 18 -13.55 -8.08 -8.44
C ARG A 18 -13.60 -6.55 -8.28
N LEU A 19 -13.31 -6.04 -7.08
CA LEU A 19 -13.38 -4.61 -6.76
C LEU A 19 -12.06 -3.88 -7.03
N GLY A 20 -10.93 -4.59 -6.93
CA GLY A 20 -9.60 -4.03 -7.06
C GLY A 20 -8.52 -4.95 -6.52
N GLU A 21 -7.32 -4.40 -6.43
CA GLU A 21 -6.11 -5.07 -5.96
C GLU A 21 -5.46 -4.27 -4.82
N ILE A 22 -4.78 -4.99 -3.92
CA ILE A 22 -3.90 -4.43 -2.90
C ILE A 22 -2.57 -5.17 -3.00
N ASP A 23 -1.49 -4.42 -3.23
CA ASP A 23 -0.16 -4.99 -3.43
C ASP A 23 0.35 -5.73 -2.19
N ILE A 24 0.19 -5.12 -1.00
CA ILE A 24 0.68 -5.70 0.25
C ILE A 24 -0.32 -5.41 1.37
N ILE A 25 -0.64 -6.46 2.14
CA ILE A 25 -1.37 -6.36 3.40
C ILE A 25 -0.40 -6.72 4.52
N ALA A 26 -0.27 -5.84 5.50
CA ALA A 26 0.65 -5.99 6.62
C ALA A 26 -0.02 -5.55 7.92
N SER A 27 0.60 -5.85 9.06
CA SER A 27 0.29 -5.18 10.31
C SER A 27 1.48 -4.34 10.77
N GLN A 28 1.20 -3.25 11.45
CA GLN A 28 2.17 -2.50 12.25
C GLN A 28 1.49 -2.20 13.58
N ASP A 29 2.07 -2.70 14.66
CA ASP A 29 1.44 -2.71 15.99
C ASP A 29 0.03 -3.34 15.95
N GLU A 30 -1.00 -2.61 16.41
CA GLU A 30 -2.40 -3.05 16.43
C GLU A 30 -3.20 -2.60 15.19
N THR A 31 -2.53 -2.04 14.18
CA THR A 31 -3.15 -1.51 12.97
C THR A 31 -2.92 -2.43 11.78
N LEU A 32 -3.99 -2.72 11.04
CA LEU A 32 -3.89 -3.38 9.73
C LEU A 32 -3.53 -2.33 8.67
N VAL A 33 -2.47 -2.58 7.90
CA VAL A 33 -1.99 -1.66 6.89
C VAL A 33 -2.13 -2.27 5.50
N PHE A 34 -2.88 -1.57 4.66
CA PHE A 34 -2.96 -1.85 3.23
C PHE A 34 -1.98 -0.94 2.49
N VAL A 35 -1.01 -1.53 1.80
CA VAL A 35 0.08 -0.79 1.16
C VAL A 35 -0.03 -0.91 -0.35
N GLU A 36 -0.10 0.23 -1.03
CA GLU A 36 0.09 0.32 -2.48
C GLU A 36 1.57 0.57 -2.79
N VAL A 37 2.12 -0.13 -3.77
CA VAL A 37 3.51 0.03 -4.23
C VAL A 37 3.53 0.80 -5.55
N ARG A 38 4.24 1.92 -5.56
CA ARG A 38 4.42 2.73 -6.77
C ARG A 38 5.89 2.83 -7.16
N ALA A 39 6.25 2.15 -8.23
CA ALA A 39 7.54 2.34 -8.88
C ALA A 39 7.53 3.66 -9.67
N ARG A 40 8.50 4.53 -9.40
CA ARG A 40 8.79 5.72 -10.20
C ARG A 40 9.91 5.40 -11.18
N GLN A 41 9.62 5.57 -12.47
CA GLN A 41 10.66 5.68 -13.49
C GLN A 41 11.27 7.09 -13.47
N ARG A 42 12.54 7.17 -13.85
CA ARG A 42 13.31 8.42 -13.85
C ARG A 42 12.64 9.45 -14.79
N GLY A 43 12.08 10.53 -14.23
CA GLY A 43 11.41 11.60 -14.99
C GLY A 43 9.88 11.68 -14.83
N GLY A 44 9.26 10.83 -13.99
CA GLY A 44 7.83 10.95 -13.70
C GLY A 44 7.49 12.28 -13.01
N MET A 45 6.65 13.10 -13.65
CA MET A 45 6.25 14.43 -13.17
C MET A 45 5.28 14.39 -11.98
N VAL A 46 4.55 13.29 -11.79
CA VAL A 46 3.48 13.19 -10.79
C VAL A 46 4.01 12.60 -9.47
N GLY A 47 3.72 13.26 -8.36
CA GLY A 47 3.88 12.84 -6.98
C GLY A 47 3.38 11.41 -6.73
N PRO A 48 3.97 10.63 -5.79
CA PRO A 48 3.41 9.33 -5.43
C PRO A 48 1.98 9.48 -4.91
N VAL A 49 1.75 10.46 -4.04
CA VAL A 49 0.43 10.81 -3.50
C VAL A 49 -0.49 11.35 -4.60
N GLU A 50 0.00 12.24 -5.46
CA GLU A 50 -0.77 12.80 -6.58
C GLU A 50 -1.25 11.73 -7.57
N SER A 51 -0.55 10.59 -7.66
CA SER A 51 -0.94 9.44 -8.49
C SER A 51 -2.09 8.61 -7.92
N LEU A 52 -2.45 8.85 -6.65
CA LEU A 52 -3.53 8.22 -5.91
C LEU A 52 -4.83 9.01 -6.11
N THR A 53 -5.40 8.90 -7.30
CA THR A 53 -6.66 9.58 -7.64
C THR A 53 -7.80 9.14 -6.72
N ARG A 54 -8.84 9.98 -6.57
CA ARG A 54 -10.05 9.62 -5.79
C ARG A 54 -10.66 8.29 -6.20
N SER A 55 -10.68 7.97 -7.50
CA SER A 55 -11.19 6.68 -7.98
C SER A 55 -10.33 5.50 -7.51
N LYS A 56 -9.00 5.65 -7.46
CA LYS A 56 -8.11 4.63 -6.90
C LYS A 56 -8.29 4.48 -5.40
N GLN A 57 -8.40 5.59 -4.67
CA GLN A 57 -8.68 5.57 -3.23
C GLN A 57 -9.98 4.80 -2.93
N GLN A 58 -11.06 5.09 -3.66
CA GLN A 58 -12.35 4.41 -3.50
C GLN A 58 -12.25 2.89 -3.77
N LYS A 59 -11.53 2.48 -4.81
CA LYS A 59 -11.32 1.04 -5.10
C LYS A 59 -10.50 0.35 -4.02
N MET A 60 -9.45 1.02 -3.54
CA MET A 60 -8.60 0.52 -2.46
C MET A 60 -9.40 0.37 -1.16
N ILE A 61 -10.21 1.35 -0.78
CA ILE A 61 -11.13 1.28 0.37
C ILE A 61 -12.10 0.11 0.21
N ALA A 62 -12.75 -0.02 -0.95
CA ALA A 62 -13.69 -1.11 -1.20
C ALA A 62 -13.03 -2.50 -1.14
N THR A 63 -11.79 -2.61 -1.62
CA THR A 63 -11.01 -3.86 -1.59
C THR A 63 -10.55 -4.18 -0.16
N ALA A 64 -10.13 -3.18 0.61
CA ALA A 64 -9.80 -3.32 2.04
C ALA A 64 -11.00 -3.77 2.87
N GLN A 65 -12.18 -3.19 2.62
CA GLN A 65 -13.42 -3.59 3.28
C GLN A 65 -13.81 -5.03 2.95
N GLN A 66 -13.65 -5.46 1.69
CA GLN A 66 -13.87 -6.86 1.30
C GLN A 66 -12.91 -7.79 2.03
N TYR A 67 -11.62 -7.43 2.12
CA TYR A 67 -10.63 -8.22 2.86
C TYR A 67 -11.01 -8.39 4.34
N LEU A 68 -11.45 -7.31 5.01
CA LEU A 68 -11.89 -7.36 6.40
C LEU A 68 -13.11 -8.28 6.60
N GLN A 69 -14.03 -8.32 5.63
CA GLN A 69 -15.19 -9.22 5.66
C GLN A 69 -14.78 -10.68 5.43
N ASP A 70 -13.87 -10.94 4.50
CA ASP A 70 -13.44 -12.29 4.15
C ASP A 70 -12.64 -12.97 5.27
N CYS A 71 -11.90 -12.19 6.06
CA CYS A 71 -10.96 -12.71 7.05
C CYS A 71 -11.55 -12.94 8.46
N GLU A 72 -12.84 -12.66 8.70
CA GLU A 72 -13.48 -12.68 10.03
C GLU A 72 -12.56 -12.10 11.14
N THR A 73 -11.94 -10.95 10.86
CA THR A 73 -10.82 -10.47 11.66
C THR A 73 -11.25 -9.64 12.87
N THR A 74 -10.40 -9.61 13.90
CA THR A 74 -10.50 -8.72 15.07
C THR A 74 -9.86 -7.35 14.86
N TRP A 75 -9.29 -7.06 13.69
CA TRP A 75 -8.70 -5.75 13.39
C TRP A 75 -9.78 -4.67 13.40
N THR A 76 -9.68 -3.73 14.34
CA THR A 76 -10.58 -2.58 14.44
C THR A 76 -10.01 -1.30 13.85
N ASP A 77 -8.69 -1.23 13.75
CA ASP A 77 -7.97 -0.10 13.18
C ASP A 77 -7.24 -0.53 11.89
N TRP A 78 -7.34 0.31 10.87
CA TRP A 78 -6.65 0.10 9.62
C TRP A 78 -6.36 1.41 8.91
N ARG A 79 -5.29 1.43 8.13
CA ARG A 79 -4.92 2.59 7.31
C ARG A 79 -4.37 2.16 5.95
N MET A 80 -4.21 3.13 5.07
CA MET A 80 -3.58 2.92 3.77
C MET A 80 -2.27 3.68 3.69
N ASP A 81 -1.20 2.95 3.37
CA ASP A 81 0.13 3.50 3.19
C ASP A 81 0.55 3.38 1.72
N LEU A 82 1.49 4.23 1.31
CA LEU A 82 2.04 4.22 -0.04
C LEU A 82 3.56 4.01 -0.01
N ALA A 83 4.00 2.91 -0.59
CA ALA A 83 5.41 2.60 -0.79
C ALA A 83 5.88 3.14 -2.15
N ALA A 84 6.54 4.29 -2.15
CA ALA A 84 7.16 4.87 -3.33
C ALA A 84 8.57 4.28 -3.54
N VAL A 85 8.77 3.59 -4.65
CA VAL A 85 10.03 2.91 -5.00
C VAL A 85 10.71 3.66 -6.16
N GLU A 86 11.93 4.13 -5.95
CA GLU A 86 12.81 4.63 -7.03
C GLU A 86 13.70 3.47 -7.49
N LEU A 87 13.63 3.15 -8.77
CA LEU A 87 14.48 2.13 -9.39
C LEU A 87 15.68 2.77 -10.09
N ASP A 88 16.84 2.10 -10.06
CA ASP A 88 17.98 2.48 -10.88
C ASP A 88 17.85 1.97 -12.33
N ARG A 89 18.89 2.21 -13.15
CA ARG A 89 18.90 1.81 -14.57
C ARG A 89 18.91 0.29 -14.78
N SER A 90 19.28 -0.48 -13.76
CA SER A 90 19.28 -1.94 -13.77
C SER A 90 17.98 -2.55 -13.24
N GLY A 91 17.02 -1.72 -12.80
CA GLY A 91 15.77 -2.16 -12.21
C GLY A 91 15.88 -2.48 -10.72
N LEU A 92 17.00 -2.20 -10.07
CA LEU A 92 17.18 -2.40 -8.63
C LEU A 92 16.60 -1.24 -7.84
N VAL A 93 16.12 -1.53 -6.62
CA VAL A 93 15.61 -0.51 -5.71
C VAL A 93 16.76 0.38 -5.24
N LYS A 94 16.74 1.64 -5.66
CA LYS A 94 17.68 2.69 -5.25
C LYS A 94 17.19 3.43 -4.02
N ARG A 95 15.88 3.63 -3.90
CA ARG A 95 15.26 4.31 -2.76
C ARG A 95 13.85 3.76 -2.52
N LEU A 96 13.50 3.60 -1.25
CA LEU A 96 12.14 3.36 -0.80
C LEU A 96 11.73 4.50 0.13
N ARG A 97 10.54 5.05 -0.07
CA ARG A 97 9.89 5.96 0.87
C ARG A 97 8.49 5.43 1.17
N ILE A 98 8.16 5.33 2.44
CA ILE A 98 6.80 5.00 2.89
C ILE A 98 6.13 6.32 3.26
N LEU A 99 4.93 6.52 2.75
CA LEU A 99 4.03 7.59 3.14
C LEU A 99 2.90 6.92 3.89
N GLU A 100 2.79 7.19 5.18
CA GLU A 100 1.77 6.58 6.02
C GLU A 100 0.47 7.37 5.89
N ASN A 101 -0.65 6.67 6.01
CA ASN A 101 -1.99 7.26 6.10
C ASN A 101 -2.35 8.21 4.95
N VAL A 102 -2.14 7.77 3.70
CA VAL A 102 -2.29 8.61 2.50
C VAL A 102 -3.72 8.95 2.09
N MET A 103 -4.71 8.57 2.90
CA MET A 103 -6.13 8.81 2.65
C MET A 103 -6.80 9.71 3.67
N GLU A 104 -6.12 10.02 4.78
CA GLU A 104 -6.58 11.03 5.72
C GLU A 104 -5.91 12.37 5.35
N GLU A 105 -6.73 13.37 5.02
CA GLU A 105 -6.31 14.79 4.94
C GLU A 105 -6.35 15.43 6.33
#